data_AF-A0A090QXD4-F1
#
_entry.id   AF-A0A090QXD4-F1
#
_cell.length_a   1.000
_cell.length_b   1.000
_cell.length_c   1.000
_cell.angle_alpha   90.00
_cell.angle_beta   90.00
_cell.angle_gamma   90.00
#
_symmetry.space_group_name_H-M   'P 1'
#
loop_
_entity.id
_entity.type
_entity.pdbx_description
1 polymer ?
#
loop_
_entity_poly.entity_id
_entity_poly.type
_entity_poly.pdbx_seq_one_letter_code
_entity_poly.pdbx_strand_id
1 'polypeptide(L)'
;MQPDWDYFVPELEDADLNGKTVALFGLGDQVDYPDSFLDAMGDLAELIEKAGGQLVGAWSTEGYDFNDSRAVKDGQFVGLALDEDRQPELTDSRISTWLTQLGLAQ
;
A
#
# COMPACT_ATOMS: atom_id res chain seq x y z
N MET A 1 8.43 9.12 -1.69
CA MET A 1 8.38 8.51 -0.34
C MET A 1 8.59 9.60 0.70
N GLN A 2 8.05 9.47 1.91
CA GLN A 2 8.36 10.44 2.98
C GLN A 2 9.81 10.25 3.46
N PRO A 3 10.54 11.32 3.83
CA PRO A 3 11.97 11.24 4.16
C PRO A 3 12.30 10.26 5.29
N ASP A 4 11.37 10.04 6.23
CA ASP A 4 11.59 9.13 7.36
C ASP A 4 11.82 7.69 6.91
N TRP A 5 11.17 7.27 5.81
CA TRP A 5 11.37 5.93 5.26
C TRP A 5 12.70 5.78 4.54
N ASP A 6 13.28 6.84 3.98
CA ASP A 6 14.59 6.77 3.31
C ASP A 6 15.68 6.29 4.29
N TYR A 7 15.54 6.61 5.57
CA TYR A 7 16.44 6.13 6.62
C TYR A 7 16.23 4.66 6.98
N PHE A 8 15.01 4.14 6.82
CA PHE A 8 14.65 2.77 7.18
C PHE A 8 14.84 1.78 6.03
N VAL A 9 14.80 2.24 4.77
CA VAL A 9 14.99 1.39 3.59
C VAL A 9 16.26 0.52 3.66
N PRO A 10 17.45 1.03 4.04
CA PRO A 10 18.64 0.20 4.15
C PRO A 10 18.49 -0.93 5.18
N GLU A 11 17.81 -0.68 6.30
CA GLU A 11 17.54 -1.71 7.31
C GLU A 11 16.56 -2.77 6.80
N LEU A 12 15.58 -2.36 5.99
CA LEU A 12 14.61 -3.26 5.37
C LEU A 12 15.25 -4.12 4.26
N GLU A 13 16.18 -3.56 3.49
CA GLU A 13 16.95 -4.28 2.46
C GLU A 13 17.83 -5.39 3.07
N ASP A 14 18.39 -5.15 4.25
CA ASP A 14 19.20 -6.12 4.99
C ASP A 14 18.37 -7.11 5.84
N ALA A 15 17.05 -6.92 5.92
CA ALA A 15 16.18 -7.76 6.75
C ALA A 15 15.89 -9.12 6.10
N ASP A 16 15.77 -10.16 6.93
CA ASP A 16 15.24 -11.46 6.53
C ASP A 16 13.76 -11.57 6.91
N LEU A 17 12.89 -11.42 5.90
CA LEU A 17 11.44 -11.52 6.04
C LEU A 17 10.89 -12.89 5.62
N ASN A 18 11.76 -13.90 5.42
CA ASN A 18 11.30 -15.24 5.06
C ASN A 18 10.30 -15.80 6.09
N GLY A 19 9.15 -16.25 5.57
CA GLY A 19 8.05 -16.77 6.40
C GLY A 19 7.29 -15.69 7.18
N LYS A 20 7.54 -14.40 6.94
CA LYS A 20 6.71 -13.31 7.46
C LYS A 20 5.61 -12.97 6.46
N THR A 21 4.42 -12.74 7.00
CA THR A 21 3.30 -12.19 6.25
C THR A 21 3.22 -10.69 6.55
N VAL A 22 3.12 -9.87 5.50
CA VAL A 22 3.10 -8.41 5.60
C VAL A 22 1.89 -7.86 4.85
N ALA A 23 1.17 -6.95 5.48
CA ALA A 23 0.08 -6.19 4.85
C ALA A 23 0.46 -4.71 4.86
N LEU A 24 0.21 -4.02 3.75
CA LEU A 24 0.54 -2.61 3.57
C LEU A 24 -0.72 -1.76 3.45
N PHE A 25 -0.62 -0.50 3.89
CA PHE A 25 -1.57 0.55 3.54
C PHE A 25 -0.78 1.82 3.22
N GLY A 26 -1.34 2.65 2.34
CA GLY A 26 -0.72 3.90 1.90
C GLY A 26 -1.73 5.03 1.81
N LEU A 27 -1.26 6.24 2.07
CA LEU A 27 -2.00 7.49 1.85
C LEU A 27 -1.38 8.22 0.66
N GLY A 28 -2.23 8.81 -0.17
CA GLY A 28 -1.82 9.65 -1.30
C GLY A 28 -2.95 10.59 -1.71
N ASP A 29 -2.67 11.44 -2.68
CA ASP A 29 -3.65 12.33 -3.30
C ASP A 29 -3.72 12.01 -4.80
N GLN A 30 -4.81 11.38 -5.21
CA GLN A 30 -4.99 10.90 -6.59
C GLN A 30 -5.17 12.02 -7.61
N VAL A 31 -5.55 13.23 -7.16
CA VAL A 31 -5.83 14.36 -8.06
C VAL A 31 -4.61 15.25 -8.24
N ASP A 32 -3.85 15.51 -7.18
CA ASP A 32 -2.64 16.34 -7.28
C ASP A 32 -1.44 15.52 -7.78
N TYR A 33 -1.43 14.20 -7.55
CA TYR A 33 -0.35 13.31 -7.98
C TYR A 33 -0.87 12.06 -8.75
N PRO A 34 -1.64 12.25 -9.84
CA PRO A 34 -2.30 11.16 -10.56
C PRO A 34 -1.31 10.20 -11.26
N ASP A 35 -0.11 10.67 -11.62
CA ASP A 35 0.92 9.88 -12.31
C ASP A 35 1.84 9.12 -11.32
N SER A 36 1.64 9.29 -10.02
CA SER A 36 2.47 8.67 -8.97
C SER A 36 1.66 8.31 -7.73
N PHE A 37 0.37 8.01 -7.91
CA PHE A 37 -0.54 7.79 -6.79
C PHE A 37 -0.08 6.56 -5.99
N LEU A 38 0.18 6.73 -4.70
CA LEU A 38 0.63 5.66 -3.79
C LEU A 38 1.95 4.96 -4.17
N ASP A 39 2.77 5.55 -5.03
CA ASP A 39 4.05 4.97 -5.48
C ASP A 39 4.94 4.44 -4.35
N ALA A 40 5.00 5.16 -3.23
CA ALA A 40 5.79 4.75 -2.06
C ALA A 40 5.35 3.39 -1.47
N MET A 41 4.06 3.06 -1.53
CA MET A 41 3.56 1.75 -1.11
C MET A 41 4.04 0.64 -2.06
N GLY A 42 4.09 0.94 -3.37
CA GLY A 42 4.66 0.04 -4.37
C GLY A 42 6.15 -0.22 -4.16
N ASP A 43 6.92 0.85 -3.89
CA ASP A 43 8.36 0.75 -3.60
C ASP A 43 8.62 -0.13 -2.36
N LEU A 44 7.85 0.08 -1.27
CA LEU A 44 7.95 -0.74 -0.06
C LEU A 44 7.55 -2.20 -0.31
N ALA A 45 6.51 -2.44 -1.10
CA ALA A 45 6.08 -3.79 -1.47
C ALA A 45 7.22 -4.56 -2.19
N GLU A 46 7.91 -3.92 -3.13
CA GLU A 46 9.06 -4.53 -3.82
C GLU A 46 10.21 -4.86 -2.85
N LEU A 47 10.52 -3.97 -1.91
CA LEU A 47 11.55 -4.22 -0.89
C LEU A 47 11.19 -5.40 0.02
N ILE A 48 9.94 -5.49 0.47
CA ILE A 48 9.45 -6.59 1.31
C ILE A 48 9.53 -7.93 0.57
N GLU A 49 9.11 -7.97 -0.69
CA GLU A 49 9.19 -9.19 -1.50
C GLU A 49 10.65 -9.63 -1.74
N LYS A 50 11.56 -8.68 -2.01
CA LYS A 50 13.00 -8.96 -2.14
C LYS A 50 13.61 -9.53 -0.86
N ALA A 51 13.15 -9.08 0.30
CA ALA A 51 13.53 -9.60 1.60
C ALA A 51 12.88 -10.96 1.95
N GLY A 52 12.07 -11.54 1.06
CA GLY A 52 11.39 -12.84 1.24
C GLY A 52 10.06 -12.76 1.98
N GLY A 53 9.53 -11.56 2.23
CA GLY A 53 8.23 -11.35 2.84
C GLY A 53 7.08 -11.70 1.89
N GLN A 54 6.00 -12.24 2.45
CA GLN A 54 4.78 -12.55 1.71
C GLN A 54 3.76 -11.41 1.90
N LEU A 55 3.45 -10.71 0.81
CA LEU A 55 2.40 -9.68 0.82
C LEU A 55 1.00 -10.29 0.84
N VAL A 56 0.12 -9.68 1.64
CA VAL A 56 -1.32 -9.98 1.70
C VAL A 56 -2.12 -8.69 1.78
N GLY A 57 -3.43 -8.78 1.52
CA GLY A 57 -4.32 -7.62 1.60
C GLY A 57 -4.30 -6.72 0.38
N ALA A 58 -4.12 -7.30 -0.82
CA ALA A 58 -4.31 -6.56 -2.06
C ALA A 58 -5.71 -5.92 -2.11
N TRP A 59 -5.81 -4.73 -2.70
CA TRP A 59 -7.01 -3.90 -2.68
C TRP A 59 -7.46 -3.52 -4.09
N SER A 60 -8.77 -3.42 -4.31
CA SER A 60 -9.32 -3.05 -5.61
C SER A 60 -8.90 -1.63 -6.02
N THR A 61 -8.62 -1.43 -7.31
CA THR A 61 -8.44 -0.10 -7.92
C THR A 61 -9.76 0.58 -8.26
N GLU A 62 -10.89 -0.12 -8.10
CA GLU A 62 -12.22 0.46 -8.31
C GLU A 62 -12.51 1.56 -7.29
N GLY A 63 -13.10 2.67 -7.77
CA GLY A 63 -13.43 3.83 -6.95
C GLY A 63 -12.29 4.82 -6.77
N TYR A 64 -11.22 4.71 -7.55
CA TYR A 64 -10.13 5.68 -7.66
C TYR A 64 -10.02 6.18 -9.12
N ASP A 65 -9.54 7.40 -9.30
CA ASP A 65 -9.27 8.02 -10.60
C ASP A 65 -7.84 8.58 -10.59
N PHE A 66 -6.93 7.86 -11.27
CA PHE A 66 -5.50 8.17 -11.36
C PHE A 66 -4.96 7.65 -12.70
N ASN A 67 -3.80 8.15 -13.13
CA ASN A 67 -3.16 7.75 -14.39
C ASN A 67 -2.22 6.57 -14.21
N ASP A 68 -1.36 6.62 -13.18
CA ASP A 68 -0.35 5.61 -12.92
C ASP A 68 -0.05 5.45 -11.42
N SER A 69 0.42 4.25 -11.05
CA SER A 69 0.77 3.88 -9.69
C SER A 69 1.67 2.66 -9.67
N ARG A 70 2.88 2.79 -9.10
CA ARG A 70 3.76 1.64 -8.83
C ARG A 70 3.19 0.67 -7.81
N ALA A 71 2.16 1.07 -7.07
CA ALA A 71 1.47 0.19 -6.13
C ALA A 71 0.47 -0.75 -6.81
N VAL A 72 0.24 -0.66 -8.12
CA VAL A 72 -0.68 -1.56 -8.84
C VAL A 72 0.06 -2.75 -9.45
N LYS A 73 -0.35 -3.96 -9.07
CA LYS A 73 0.08 -5.24 -9.67
C LYS A 73 -1.16 -6.07 -10.01
N ASP A 74 -1.20 -6.64 -11.22
CA ASP A 74 -2.33 -7.44 -11.71
C ASP A 74 -3.71 -6.75 -11.57
N GLY A 75 -3.74 -5.43 -11.74
CA GLY A 75 -4.96 -4.61 -11.66
C GLY A 75 -5.44 -4.27 -10.25
N GLN A 76 -4.71 -4.68 -9.21
CA GLN A 76 -5.01 -4.38 -7.81
C GLN A 76 -3.87 -3.61 -7.16
N PHE A 77 -4.18 -2.77 -6.18
CA PHE A 77 -3.15 -2.24 -5.30
C PHE A 77 -2.56 -3.38 -4.46
N VAL A 78 -1.25 -3.34 -4.22
CA VAL A 78 -0.52 -4.31 -3.38
C VAL A 78 -0.93 -4.27 -1.90
N GLY A 79 -1.67 -3.24 -1.48
CA GLY A 79 -2.15 -3.01 -0.13
C GLY A 79 -3.32 -2.02 -0.12
N LEU A 80 -3.83 -1.68 1.06
CA LEU A 80 -4.95 -0.75 1.21
C LEU A 80 -4.56 0.66 0.73
N ALA A 81 -5.29 1.15 -0.27
CA ALA A 81 -5.20 2.53 -0.74
C ALA A 81 -6.13 3.43 0.08
N LEU A 82 -5.63 4.58 0.53
CA LEU A 82 -6.41 5.63 1.19
C LEU A 82 -6.06 7.00 0.60
N ASP A 83 -7.03 7.91 0.62
CA ASP A 83 -6.90 9.26 0.13
C ASP A 83 -7.74 10.20 1.01
N GLU A 84 -7.10 10.78 2.01
CA GLU A 84 -7.73 11.70 2.98
C GLU A 84 -7.95 13.11 2.39
N ASP A 85 -7.28 13.44 1.28
CA ASP A 85 -7.40 14.74 0.63
C ASP A 85 -8.63 14.80 -0.30
N ARG A 86 -8.98 13.66 -0.93
CA ARG A 86 -10.03 13.56 -1.95
C ARG A 86 -11.21 12.68 -1.56
N GLN A 87 -11.00 11.66 -0.75
CA GLN A 87 -12.02 10.66 -0.39
C GLN A 87 -12.03 10.33 1.13
N PRO A 88 -11.92 11.30 2.05
CA PRO A 88 -11.84 11.03 3.48
C PRO A 88 -13.06 10.29 4.05
N GLU A 89 -14.24 10.50 3.44
CA GLU A 89 -15.47 9.82 3.84
C GLU A 89 -15.45 8.30 3.60
N LEU A 90 -14.54 7.81 2.75
CA LEU A 90 -14.42 6.38 2.46
C LEU A 90 -13.45 5.66 3.40
N THR A 91 -12.57 6.37 4.09
CA THR A 91 -11.45 5.79 4.85
C THR A 91 -11.88 4.78 5.89
N ASP A 92 -12.81 5.14 6.78
CA ASP A 92 -13.28 4.23 7.84
C ASP A 92 -13.87 2.93 7.25
N SER A 93 -14.67 3.06 6.19
CA SER A 93 -15.31 1.92 5.53
C SER A 93 -14.29 1.02 4.82
N ARG A 94 -13.27 1.62 4.19
CA ARG A 94 -12.19 0.92 3.49
C ARG A 94 -11.32 0.15 4.48
N ILE A 95 -10.93 0.78 5.60
CA ILE A 95 -10.17 0.14 6.68
C ILE A 95 -10.96 -1.05 7.26
N SER A 96 -12.24 -0.85 7.60
CA SER A 96 -13.07 -1.93 8.19
C SER A 96 -13.20 -3.13 7.23
N THR A 97 -13.44 -2.85 5.95
CA THR A 97 -13.54 -3.88 4.91
C THR A 97 -12.22 -4.62 4.72
N TRP A 98 -11.10 -3.90 4.66
CA TRP A 98 -9.78 -4.47 4.50
C TRP A 98 -9.35 -5.32 5.71
N LEU A 99 -9.62 -4.86 6.93
CA LEU A 99 -9.38 -5.67 8.15
C LEU A 99 -10.22 -6.95 8.16
N THR A 100 -11.46 -6.89 7.66
CA THR A 100 -12.30 -8.08 7.48
C THR A 100 -11.70 -9.04 6.47
N GLN A 101 -11.23 -8.54 5.32
CA GLN A 101 -10.53 -9.32 4.29
C GLN A 101 -9.29 -10.04 4.85
N LEU A 102 -8.56 -9.39 5.77
CA LEU A 102 -7.39 -9.95 6.44
C LEU A 102 -7.74 -10.92 7.59
N GLY A 103 -9.03 -11.07 7.95
CA GLY A 103 -9.45 -11.88 9.09
C GLY A 103 -9.09 -11.26 10.45
N LEU A 104 -8.92 -9.93 10.49
CA LEU A 104 -8.53 -9.15 11.69
C LEU A 104 -9.69 -8.36 12.31
N ALA A 105 -10.88 -8.37 11.69
CA ALA A 105 -12.08 -7.77 12.28
C ALA A 105 -12.58 -8.61 13.48
N GLN A 106 -12.97 -7.94 14.57
CA GLN A 106 -13.57 -8.55 15.76
C GLN A 106 -15.09 -8.68 15.62
#